data_AF-A0A7N2REZ6-F1
#
_entry.id   AF-A0A7N2REZ6-F1
#
_cell.length_a   1.000
_cell.length_b   1.000
_cell.length_c   1.000
_cell.angle_alpha   90.00
_cell.angle_beta   90.00
_cell.angle_gamma   90.00
#
_symmetry.space_group_name_H-M   'P 1'
#
loop_
_entity.id
_entity.type
_entity.pdbx_description
1 polymer ?
#
loop_
_entity_poly.entity_id
_entity_poly.type
_entity_poly.pdbx_seq_one_letter_code
_entity_poly.pdbx_strand_id
1 'polypeptide(L)'
;MDPNYSIGKHLNMNQIERLASKGSQKHAINVVLTSADVAVQGFCSKCGTHGYLESELVNKHKHHYKFAYIWVGNAETQCPSNCSWPFNLDIYGPKTPPLVAPNNDVGVDGMVMNLASLLAGTATNTFGNGYYQGPKEEPREAVSACPGMYGFGASPGFPGKLLVDVKTGASYNAYGVNGRKYLLPPLYDPSTKTC
;
A
#
# COMPACT_ATOMS: atom_id res chain seq x y z
N MET A 1 -17.56 -0.18 -6.60
CA MET A 1 -17.87 -0.18 -5.15
C MET A 1 -19.05 -1.13 -4.94
N ASP A 2 -18.99 -2.01 -3.95
CA ASP A 2 -20.12 -2.88 -3.57
C ASP A 2 -20.88 -2.22 -2.41
N PRO A 3 -21.99 -1.52 -2.68
CA PRO A 3 -22.71 -0.78 -1.63
C PRO A 3 -23.37 -1.69 -0.60
N ASN A 4 -23.54 -2.98 -0.91
CA ASN A 4 -24.29 -3.91 -0.06
C ASN A 4 -23.39 -4.79 0.82
N TYR A 5 -22.06 -4.63 0.73
CA TYR A 5 -21.11 -5.50 1.41
C TYR A 5 -21.47 -6.98 1.22
N SER A 6 -21.59 -7.43 -0.05
CA SER A 6 -22.19 -8.73 -0.42
C SER A 6 -21.53 -9.96 0.19
N ILE A 7 -20.31 -9.81 0.73
CA ILE A 7 -19.57 -10.88 1.43
C ILE A 7 -19.25 -10.52 2.90
N GLY A 8 -19.92 -9.51 3.45
CA GLY A 8 -19.77 -9.01 4.82
C GLY A 8 -18.73 -7.91 4.98
N LYS A 9 -18.63 -7.39 6.21
CA LYS A 9 -17.63 -6.38 6.64
C LYS A 9 -16.45 -6.97 7.41
N HIS A 10 -16.44 -8.28 7.61
CA HIS A 10 -15.35 -9.00 8.25
C HIS A 10 -14.78 -9.98 7.25
N LEU A 11 -13.60 -9.68 6.73
CA LEU A 11 -12.97 -10.43 5.65
C LEU A 11 -11.71 -11.14 6.13
N ASN A 12 -11.48 -12.34 5.61
CA ASN A 12 -10.19 -13.01 5.64
C ASN A 12 -9.47 -12.89 4.29
N MET A 13 -8.24 -13.39 4.19
CA MET A 13 -7.45 -13.28 2.96
C MET A 13 -8.05 -14.06 1.79
N ASN A 14 -8.66 -15.22 2.01
CA ASN A 14 -9.31 -15.98 0.95
C ASN A 14 -10.48 -15.19 0.33
N GLN A 15 -11.21 -14.41 1.14
CA GLN A 15 -12.27 -13.53 0.65
C GLN A 15 -11.71 -12.34 -0.15
N ILE A 16 -10.56 -11.79 0.25
CA ILE A 16 -9.84 -10.75 -0.53
C ILE A 16 -9.40 -11.30 -1.89
N GLU A 17 -8.81 -12.50 -1.92
CA GLU A 17 -8.41 -13.18 -3.15
C GLU A 17 -9.62 -13.43 -4.07
N ARG A 18 -10.73 -13.91 -3.51
CA ARG A 18 -11.99 -14.08 -4.26
C ARG A 18 -12.51 -12.75 -4.83
N LEU A 19 -12.35 -11.64 -4.12
CA LEU A 19 -12.71 -10.31 -4.65
C LEU A 19 -11.77 -9.91 -5.79
N ALA A 20 -10.45 -10.12 -5.64
CA ALA A 20 -9.47 -9.85 -6.68
C ALA A 20 -9.75 -10.67 -7.96
N SER A 21 -10.19 -11.92 -7.82
CA SER A 21 -10.54 -12.79 -8.95
C SER A 21 -11.74 -12.30 -9.76
N LYS A 22 -12.57 -11.38 -9.25
CA LYS A 22 -13.66 -10.78 -10.03
C LYS A 22 -13.16 -9.79 -11.10
N GLY A 23 -11.89 -9.38 -11.04
CA GLY A 23 -11.27 -8.49 -12.03
C GLY A 23 -10.78 -9.22 -13.28
N SER A 24 -9.89 -8.57 -14.04
CA SER A 24 -9.32 -9.17 -15.24
C SER A 24 -8.35 -10.29 -14.86
N GLN A 25 -8.46 -11.38 -15.59
CA GLN A 25 -7.72 -12.62 -15.33
C GLN A 25 -6.47 -12.78 -16.22
N LYS A 26 -6.21 -11.81 -17.10
CA LYS A 26 -5.11 -11.85 -18.07
C LYS A 26 -4.36 -10.52 -18.08
N HIS A 27 -3.03 -10.59 -17.90
CA HIS A 27 -2.10 -9.44 -17.91
C HIS A 27 -2.61 -8.26 -17.05
N ALA A 28 -3.07 -8.57 -15.85
CA ALA A 28 -3.74 -7.60 -15.00
C ALA A 28 -3.17 -7.57 -13.58
N ILE A 29 -3.31 -6.40 -12.96
CA ILE A 29 -3.17 -6.19 -11.52
C ILE A 29 -4.54 -5.79 -11.00
N ASN A 30 -5.20 -6.69 -10.24
CA ASN A 30 -6.50 -6.40 -9.66
C ASN A 30 -6.34 -5.75 -8.29
N VAL A 31 -6.84 -4.52 -8.13
CA VAL A 31 -6.72 -3.78 -6.87
C VAL A 31 -8.03 -3.85 -6.10
N VAL A 32 -7.97 -4.38 -4.87
CA VAL A 32 -9.07 -4.43 -3.91
C VAL A 32 -8.85 -3.37 -2.85
N LEU A 33 -9.79 -2.44 -2.72
CA LEU A 33 -9.76 -1.39 -1.70
C LEU A 33 -10.89 -1.64 -0.71
N THR A 34 -10.60 -1.74 0.58
CA THR A 34 -11.61 -1.91 1.63
C THR A 34 -11.88 -0.59 2.35
N SER A 35 -13.16 -0.28 2.58
CA SER A 35 -13.61 0.93 3.26
C SER A 35 -13.21 0.92 4.75
N ALA A 36 -13.32 2.10 5.38
CA ALA A 36 -12.93 2.30 6.78
C ALA A 36 -13.71 1.43 7.76
N ASP A 37 -14.89 0.94 7.40
CA ASP A 37 -15.74 0.10 8.23
C ASP A 37 -15.65 -1.40 7.93
N VAL A 38 -14.68 -1.83 7.12
CA VAL A 38 -14.41 -3.23 6.81
C VAL A 38 -13.17 -3.71 7.57
N ALA A 39 -13.37 -4.66 8.47
CA ALA A 39 -12.28 -5.33 9.16
C ALA A 39 -11.71 -6.47 8.31
N VAL A 40 -10.38 -6.49 8.15
CA VAL A 40 -9.69 -7.58 7.46
C VAL A 40 -8.68 -8.24 8.41
N GLN A 41 -8.66 -9.57 8.43
CA GLN A 41 -7.76 -10.33 9.28
C GLN A 41 -6.29 -9.93 9.04
N GLY A 42 -5.60 -9.56 10.12
CA GLY A 42 -4.19 -9.15 10.10
C GLY A 42 -3.93 -7.77 9.50
N PHE A 43 -4.96 -6.94 9.24
CA PHE A 43 -4.80 -5.61 8.65
C PHE A 43 -3.78 -4.75 9.39
N CYS A 44 -3.86 -4.67 10.72
CA CYS A 44 -2.98 -3.86 11.56
C CYS A 44 -1.48 -4.21 11.48
N SER A 45 -1.14 -5.39 10.97
CA SER A 45 0.26 -5.83 10.82
C SER A 45 0.86 -5.51 9.45
N LYS A 46 0.04 -5.20 8.44
CA LYS A 46 0.51 -5.07 7.04
C LYS A 46 -0.11 -3.93 6.23
N CYS A 47 -1.25 -3.38 6.64
CA CYS A 47 -1.98 -2.28 5.96
C CYS A 47 -2.50 -2.60 4.54
N GLY A 48 -2.04 -3.71 3.97
CA GLY A 48 -2.39 -4.24 2.67
C GLY A 48 -1.49 -5.42 2.34
N THR A 49 -1.62 -5.95 1.12
CA THR A 49 -0.72 -6.99 0.61
C THR A 49 -0.75 -6.99 -0.91
N HIS A 50 0.26 -7.58 -1.53
CA HIS A 50 0.21 -7.95 -2.93
C HIS A 50 0.55 -9.43 -3.10
N GLY A 51 0.04 -10.03 -4.17
CA GLY A 51 0.22 -11.43 -4.45
C GLY A 51 -0.23 -11.77 -5.86
N TYR A 52 -0.33 -13.06 -6.15
CA TYR A 52 -0.80 -13.53 -7.44
C TYR A 52 -1.70 -14.74 -7.29
N LEU A 53 -2.55 -14.94 -8.29
CA LEU A 53 -3.47 -16.07 -8.38
C LEU A 53 -3.38 -16.67 -9.77
N GLU A 54 -3.66 -17.98 -9.84
CA GLU A 54 -3.85 -18.67 -11.11
C GLU A 54 -5.26 -18.40 -11.63
N SER A 55 -5.37 -18.16 -12.93
CA SER A 55 -6.65 -17.91 -13.57
C SER A 55 -7.47 -19.18 -13.68
N GLU A 56 -8.77 -19.08 -13.41
CA GLU A 56 -9.75 -20.15 -13.67
C GLU A 56 -10.19 -20.23 -15.15
N LEU A 57 -9.73 -19.33 -16.04
CA LEU A 57 -10.06 -19.34 -17.48
C LEU A 57 -9.48 -20.57 -18.25
N VAL A 58 -9.09 -21.61 -17.52
CA VAL A 58 -8.51 -22.86 -18.01
C VAL A 58 -9.56 -23.67 -18.74
N ASN A 59 -9.68 -23.46 -20.06
CA ASN A 59 -10.01 -24.56 -20.94
C ASN A 59 -8.85 -25.56 -20.89
N LYS A 60 -9.16 -26.85 -20.68
CA LYS A 60 -8.26 -28.00 -20.42
C LYS A 60 -7.03 -28.18 -21.34
N HIS A 61 -6.82 -27.32 -22.34
CA HIS A 61 -5.78 -27.47 -23.36
C HIS A 61 -4.94 -26.23 -23.71
N LYS A 62 -5.09 -25.06 -23.06
CA LYS A 62 -4.23 -23.89 -23.41
C LYS A 62 -3.91 -22.98 -22.21
N HIS A 63 -2.62 -22.95 -21.86
CA HIS A 63 -1.87 -22.00 -21.01
C HIS A 63 -2.49 -21.55 -19.68
N HIS A 64 -1.81 -21.88 -18.57
CA HIS A 64 -2.07 -21.30 -17.25
C HIS A 64 -1.67 -19.81 -17.26
N TYR A 65 -2.62 -18.93 -17.01
CA TYR A 65 -2.35 -17.50 -16.85
C TYR A 65 -2.37 -17.15 -15.36
N LYS A 66 -1.38 -16.37 -14.93
CA LYS A 66 -1.36 -15.74 -13.62
C LYS A 66 -1.80 -14.29 -13.75
N PHE A 67 -2.46 -13.78 -12.73
CA PHE A 67 -2.68 -12.34 -12.55
C PHE A 67 -2.20 -11.93 -11.16
N ALA A 68 -1.75 -10.70 -11.04
CA ALA A 68 -1.37 -10.14 -9.75
C ALA A 68 -2.58 -9.45 -9.11
N TYR A 69 -2.54 -9.32 -7.79
CA TYR A 69 -3.52 -8.55 -7.05
C TYR A 69 -2.85 -7.72 -5.97
N ILE A 70 -3.50 -6.62 -5.62
CA ILE A 70 -3.15 -5.77 -4.50
C ILE A 70 -4.40 -5.61 -3.64
N TRP A 71 -4.25 -5.67 -2.33
CA TRP A 71 -5.26 -5.21 -1.39
C TRP A 71 -4.70 -4.11 -0.50
N VAL A 72 -5.48 -3.05 -0.28
CA VAL A 72 -5.20 -1.99 0.68
C VAL A 72 -6.46 -1.70 1.49
N GLY A 73 -6.33 -1.59 2.80
CA GLY A 73 -7.42 -1.18 3.68
C GLY A 73 -7.33 0.27 4.12
N ASN A 74 -8.48 0.90 4.34
CA ASN A 74 -8.56 2.21 4.94
C ASN A 74 -8.32 2.11 6.45
N ALA A 75 -7.30 2.82 6.95
CA ALA A 75 -6.88 2.77 8.35
C ALA A 75 -7.60 3.77 9.28
N GLU A 76 -8.53 4.57 8.75
CA GLU A 76 -9.22 5.63 9.50
C GLU A 76 -9.79 5.16 10.84
N THR A 77 -10.38 3.96 10.90
CA THR A 77 -10.94 3.39 12.14
C THR A 77 -10.09 2.27 12.76
N GLN A 78 -9.09 1.75 12.04
CA GLN A 78 -8.32 0.59 12.44
C GLN A 78 -6.84 0.84 12.20
N CYS A 79 -6.07 0.87 13.29
CA CYS A 79 -4.61 0.99 13.25
C CYS A 79 -4.05 2.19 12.45
N PRO A 80 -4.63 3.40 12.60
CA PRO A 80 -4.19 4.58 11.86
C PRO A 80 -2.75 4.96 12.17
N SER A 81 -2.28 4.70 13.40
CA SER A 81 -0.90 4.93 13.83
C SER A 81 0.15 4.18 13.02
N ASN A 82 -0.17 2.98 12.52
CA ASN A 82 0.76 2.18 11.71
C ASN A 82 0.54 2.46 10.21
N CYS A 83 -0.72 2.43 9.77
CA CYS A 83 -1.04 2.42 8.35
C CYS A 83 -1.23 3.81 7.71
N SER A 84 -1.33 4.87 8.52
CA SER A 84 -1.40 6.26 8.06
C SER A 84 -0.28 7.14 8.62
N TRP A 85 0.77 6.56 9.21
CA TRP A 85 1.97 7.34 9.54
C TRP A 85 2.60 7.89 8.26
N PRO A 86 2.99 9.19 8.18
CA PRO A 86 3.17 10.16 9.27
C PRO A 86 1.97 11.11 9.51
N PHE A 87 0.80 10.83 8.95
CA PHE A 87 -0.43 11.64 9.15
C PHE A 87 -1.21 11.27 10.41
N ASN A 88 -0.81 10.21 11.10
CA ASN A 88 -1.31 9.86 12.43
C ASN A 88 -0.14 9.66 13.41
N LEU A 89 -0.44 9.78 14.70
CA LEU A 89 0.57 9.66 15.75
C LEU A 89 1.09 8.22 15.79
N ASP A 90 2.41 8.06 15.69
CA ASP A 90 3.05 6.78 15.93
C ASP A 90 2.92 6.41 17.41
N ILE A 91 2.30 5.26 17.72
CA ILE A 91 2.15 4.78 19.09
C ILE A 91 3.38 4.00 19.61
N TYR A 92 4.28 3.55 18.72
CA TYR A 92 5.44 2.75 19.07
C TYR A 92 6.77 3.50 18.94
N GLY A 93 6.88 4.45 18.00
CA GLY A 93 8.08 5.25 17.76
C GLY A 93 8.11 6.61 18.49
N PRO A 94 9.11 7.46 18.14
CA PRO A 94 9.24 8.81 18.69
C PRO A 94 7.96 9.63 18.46
N LYS A 95 7.51 10.31 19.51
CA LYS A 95 6.28 11.12 19.48
C LYS A 95 6.55 12.47 18.85
N THR A 96 6.38 12.56 17.54
CA THR A 96 6.33 13.82 16.79
C THR A 96 4.88 14.16 16.45
N PRO A 97 4.51 15.46 16.38
CA PRO A 97 3.19 15.85 15.91
C PRO A 97 2.91 15.26 14.51
N PRO A 98 1.73 14.69 14.25
CA PRO A 98 1.38 14.18 12.93
C PRO A 98 1.44 15.27 11.87
N LEU A 99 1.83 14.90 10.65
CA LEU A 99 1.77 15.78 9.51
C LEU A 99 0.32 16.00 9.05
N VAL A 100 0.08 17.13 8.39
CA VAL A 100 -1.22 17.39 7.77
C VAL A 100 -1.31 16.64 6.45
N ALA A 101 -2.38 15.85 6.29
CA ALA A 101 -2.63 15.00 5.14
C ALA A 101 -2.98 15.84 3.89
N PRO A 102 -2.36 15.60 2.71
CA PRO A 102 -2.50 16.45 1.54
C PRO A 102 -3.86 16.42 0.85
N ASN A 103 -4.68 15.39 1.08
CA ASN A 103 -6.05 15.31 0.56
C ASN A 103 -7.11 15.49 1.66
N ASN A 104 -6.71 16.01 2.84
CA ASN A 104 -7.58 16.25 3.99
C ASN A 104 -8.31 14.98 4.50
N ASP A 105 -7.72 13.81 4.26
CA ASP A 105 -8.25 12.53 4.71
C ASP A 105 -7.08 11.59 5.04
N VAL A 106 -6.83 11.40 6.33
CA VAL A 106 -5.72 10.58 6.86
C VAL A 106 -5.84 9.11 6.43
N GLY A 107 -7.06 8.60 6.31
CA GLY A 107 -7.33 7.23 5.91
C GLY A 107 -6.99 7.02 4.43
N VAL A 108 -7.53 7.88 3.57
CA VAL A 108 -7.29 7.83 2.11
C VAL A 108 -5.84 8.13 1.77
N ASP A 109 -5.22 9.15 2.40
CA ASP A 109 -3.81 9.45 2.16
C ASP A 109 -2.90 8.29 2.60
N GLY A 110 -3.22 7.64 3.72
CA GLY A 110 -2.58 6.38 4.12
C GLY A 110 -2.78 5.26 3.10
N MET A 111 -3.98 5.10 2.55
CA MET A 111 -4.24 4.12 1.48
C MET A 111 -3.39 4.38 0.24
N VAL A 112 -3.24 5.64 -0.17
CA VAL A 112 -2.42 6.01 -1.34
C VAL A 112 -0.96 5.63 -1.11
N MET A 113 -0.42 5.90 0.08
CA MET A 113 0.95 5.53 0.45
C MET A 113 1.15 4.01 0.39
N ASN A 114 0.26 3.24 1.02
CA ASN A 114 0.33 1.78 1.02
C ASN A 114 0.13 1.19 -0.37
N LEU A 115 -0.78 1.75 -1.18
CA LEU A 115 -0.98 1.34 -2.56
C LEU A 115 0.28 1.59 -3.40
N ALA A 116 0.92 2.74 -3.26
CA ALA A 116 2.18 3.04 -3.96
C ALA A 116 3.28 2.05 -3.56
N SER A 117 3.41 1.74 -2.27
CA SER A 117 4.35 0.74 -1.77
C SER A 117 4.12 -0.64 -2.42
N LEU A 118 2.88 -1.11 -2.35
CA LEU A 118 2.51 -2.44 -2.83
C LEU A 118 2.56 -2.53 -4.36
N LEU A 119 2.19 -1.47 -5.08
CA LEU A 119 2.25 -1.44 -6.53
C LEU A 119 3.69 -1.53 -7.04
N ALA A 120 4.63 -0.84 -6.40
CA ALA A 120 6.04 -0.99 -6.72
C ALA A 120 6.54 -2.41 -6.41
N GLY A 121 6.15 -2.98 -5.26
CA GLY A 121 6.42 -4.39 -4.94
C GLY A 121 5.88 -5.35 -6.01
N THR A 122 4.64 -5.15 -6.45
CA THR A 122 4.02 -5.92 -7.54
C THR A 122 4.75 -5.73 -8.86
N ALA A 123 5.24 -4.53 -9.16
CA ALA A 123 5.96 -4.28 -10.41
C ALA A 123 7.35 -4.93 -10.41
N THR A 124 8.04 -4.96 -9.27
CA THR A 124 9.41 -5.49 -9.17
C THR A 124 9.46 -6.97 -8.79
N ASN A 125 8.43 -7.49 -8.13
CA ASN A 125 8.35 -8.86 -7.62
C ASN A 125 6.95 -9.48 -7.81
N THR A 126 6.40 -9.38 -9.02
CA THR A 126 4.99 -9.69 -9.34
C THR A 126 4.52 -11.08 -8.89
N PHE A 127 5.36 -12.11 -9.06
CA PHE A 127 5.02 -13.50 -8.75
C PHE A 127 5.87 -14.11 -7.63
N GLY A 128 6.49 -13.25 -6.80
CA GLY A 128 7.35 -13.70 -5.69
C GLY A 128 8.63 -14.40 -6.15
N ASN A 129 9.12 -14.08 -7.35
CA ASN A 129 10.35 -14.60 -7.95
C ASN A 129 11.10 -13.51 -8.75
N GLY A 130 10.84 -12.23 -8.45
CA GLY A 130 11.49 -11.07 -9.05
C GLY A 130 12.55 -10.48 -8.12
N TYR A 131 12.53 -9.16 -7.94
CA TYR A 131 13.53 -8.41 -7.18
C TYR A 131 13.15 -8.28 -5.70
N TYR A 132 13.87 -9.01 -4.83
CA TYR A 132 13.77 -8.92 -3.37
C TYR A 132 15.06 -9.43 -2.71
N GLN A 133 15.22 -9.15 -1.42
CA GLN A 133 16.30 -9.67 -0.57
C GLN A 133 15.73 -10.49 0.59
N GLY A 134 16.41 -11.58 0.97
CA GLY A 134 16.01 -12.44 2.09
C GLY A 134 15.22 -13.68 1.64
N PRO A 135 14.63 -14.43 2.59
CA PRO A 135 13.78 -15.58 2.28
C PRO A 135 12.49 -15.11 1.58
N LYS A 136 11.89 -16.01 0.78
CA LYS A 136 10.69 -15.69 0.00
C LYS A 136 9.47 -15.42 0.89
N GLU A 137 9.47 -15.98 2.08
CA GLU A 137 8.41 -15.86 3.09
C GLU A 137 8.42 -14.48 3.77
N GLU A 138 9.59 -13.81 3.81
CA GLU A 138 9.77 -12.47 4.39
C GLU A 138 10.66 -11.60 3.46
N PRO A 139 10.20 -11.30 2.24
CA PRO A 139 11.00 -10.61 1.26
C PRO A 139 11.11 -9.12 1.61
N ARG A 140 12.35 -8.61 1.63
CA ARG A 140 12.62 -7.17 1.61
C ARG A 140 12.64 -6.72 0.14
N GLU A 141 11.59 -6.02 -0.26
CA GLU A 141 11.35 -5.55 -1.63
C GLU A 141 11.77 -4.08 -1.80
N ALA A 142 11.66 -3.55 -3.03
CA ALA A 142 12.15 -2.22 -3.39
C ALA A 142 11.67 -1.10 -2.45
N VAL A 143 10.41 -1.15 -2.00
CA VAL A 143 9.86 -0.14 -1.07
C VAL A 143 10.03 -0.56 0.39
N SER A 144 9.83 -1.84 0.72
CA SER A 144 9.93 -2.29 2.12
C SER A 144 11.36 -2.25 2.66
N ALA A 145 12.35 -2.10 1.78
CA ALA A 145 13.72 -1.71 2.12
C ALA A 145 13.83 -0.28 2.69
N CYS A 146 12.86 0.59 2.43
CA CYS A 146 12.87 2.01 2.76
C CYS A 146 11.74 2.44 3.73
N PRO A 147 11.54 1.75 4.87
CA PRO A 147 10.38 1.99 5.72
C PRO A 147 10.39 3.41 6.30
N GLY A 148 9.28 4.12 6.13
CA GLY A 148 9.04 5.42 6.76
C GLY A 148 9.92 6.57 6.26
N MET A 149 10.68 6.37 5.19
CA MET A 149 11.43 7.46 4.55
C MET A 149 10.53 8.09 3.50
N TYR A 150 10.34 9.41 3.51
CA TYR A 150 9.53 10.14 2.51
C TYR A 150 10.23 11.38 1.96
N GLY A 151 11.28 11.86 2.63
CA GLY A 151 12.06 13.01 2.24
C GLY A 151 13.50 12.94 2.70
N PHE A 152 14.30 13.91 2.27
CA PHE A 152 15.73 13.95 2.58
C PHE A 152 15.99 14.03 4.09
N GLY A 153 16.97 13.25 4.55
CA GLY A 153 17.37 13.20 5.96
C GLY A 153 16.37 12.51 6.88
N ALA A 154 15.52 11.64 6.34
CA ALA A 154 14.62 10.82 7.14
C ALA A 154 15.38 9.97 8.17
N SER A 155 14.76 9.78 9.33
CA SER A 155 15.28 9.00 10.45
C SER A 155 14.10 8.43 11.26
N PRO A 156 14.31 7.52 12.22
CA PRO A 156 13.21 7.02 13.05
C PRO A 156 12.38 8.16 13.67
N GLY A 157 11.07 8.18 13.43
CA GLY A 157 10.13 9.22 13.89
C GLY A 157 10.14 10.54 13.09
N PHE A 158 11.01 10.67 12.09
CA PHE A 158 11.09 11.84 11.21
C PHE A 158 11.01 11.38 9.74
N PRO A 159 9.91 11.66 9.02
CA PRO A 159 9.71 11.20 7.64
C PRO A 159 10.66 11.86 6.63
N GLY A 160 11.47 12.83 7.06
CA GLY A 160 12.37 13.59 6.21
C GLY A 160 11.85 15.00 5.95
N LYS A 161 12.66 15.79 5.24
CA LYS A 161 12.27 17.13 4.79
C LYS A 161 11.30 17.01 3.61
N LEU A 162 10.08 17.49 3.82
CA LEU A 162 8.99 17.45 2.84
C LEU A 162 8.61 18.85 2.37
N LEU A 163 7.93 18.91 1.22
CA LEU A 163 7.26 20.14 0.78
C LEU A 163 6.04 20.39 1.67
N VAL A 164 5.74 21.66 1.93
CA VAL A 164 4.58 22.07 2.73
C VAL A 164 3.70 23.01 1.91
N ASP A 165 2.41 22.72 1.82
CA ASP A 165 1.44 23.61 1.21
C ASP A 165 1.22 24.83 2.11
N VAL A 166 1.45 26.03 1.56
CA VAL A 166 1.36 27.28 2.33
C VAL A 166 -0.05 27.64 2.79
N LYS A 167 -1.10 27.12 2.14
CA LYS A 167 -2.50 27.39 2.46
C LYS A 167 -3.05 26.37 3.46
N THR A 168 -2.74 25.10 3.26
CA THR A 168 -3.33 24.00 4.06
C THR A 168 -2.40 23.47 5.14
N GLY A 169 -1.09 23.75 5.06
CA GLY A 169 -0.08 23.14 5.92
C GLY A 169 0.24 21.68 5.56
N ALA A 170 -0.36 21.15 4.49
CA ALA A 170 -0.18 19.76 4.07
C ALA A 170 1.27 19.44 3.70
N SER A 171 1.77 18.28 4.17
CA SER A 171 3.09 17.78 3.78
C SER A 171 3.00 16.80 2.62
N TYR A 172 3.88 16.94 1.63
CA TYR A 172 3.86 16.12 0.42
C TYR A 172 5.25 16.04 -0.23
N ASN A 173 5.43 15.09 -1.15
CA ASN A 173 6.64 14.97 -1.98
C ASN A 173 6.34 14.74 -3.47
N ALA A 174 5.06 14.59 -3.85
CA ALA A 174 4.66 14.38 -5.23
C ALA A 174 3.44 15.23 -5.61
N TYR A 175 3.43 15.68 -6.87
CA TYR A 175 2.28 16.34 -7.49
C TYR A 175 1.47 15.34 -8.31
N GLY A 176 0.17 15.36 -8.11
CA GLY A 176 -0.82 14.59 -8.83
C GLY A 176 -1.52 15.39 -9.93
N VAL A 177 -2.43 14.70 -10.62
CA VAL A 177 -3.35 15.33 -11.58
C VAL A 177 -4.30 16.29 -10.86
N ASN A 178 -4.76 17.32 -11.58
CA ASN A 178 -5.73 18.32 -11.09
C ASN A 178 -5.32 19.00 -9.76
N GLY A 179 -4.02 19.21 -9.56
CA GLY A 179 -3.50 19.91 -8.38
C GLY A 179 -3.52 19.08 -7.08
N ARG A 180 -3.85 17.79 -7.15
CA ARG A 180 -3.71 16.88 -6.01
C ARG A 180 -2.25 16.76 -5.60
N LYS A 181 -2.03 16.47 -4.32
CA LYS A 181 -0.70 16.28 -3.73
C LYS A 181 -0.68 14.95 -3.01
N TYR A 182 0.47 14.30 -3.00
CA TYR A 182 0.64 12.99 -2.41
C TYR A 182 1.95 12.91 -1.64
N LEU A 183 1.96 12.03 -0.65
CA LEU A 183 3.16 11.53 -0.03
C LEU A 183 3.38 10.11 -0.57
N LEU A 184 4.49 9.89 -1.26
CA LEU A 184 4.82 8.60 -1.88
C LEU A 184 6.11 8.05 -1.27
N PRO A 185 6.19 6.74 -1.03
CA PRO A 185 7.41 6.12 -0.52
C PRO A 185 8.51 6.15 -1.61
N PRO A 186 9.79 6.23 -1.22
CA PRO A 186 10.93 6.04 -2.11
C PRO A 186 11.10 4.55 -2.44
N LEU A 187 11.85 4.32 -3.52
CA LEU A 187 12.36 3.00 -3.87
C LEU A 187 13.83 2.94 -3.52
N TYR A 188 14.29 1.79 -3.04
CA TYR A 188 15.69 1.53 -2.86
C TYR A 188 16.41 1.54 -4.22
N ASP A 189 17.43 2.39 -4.35
CA ASP A 189 18.31 2.41 -5.52
C ASP A 189 19.53 1.50 -5.26
N PRO A 190 19.67 0.36 -5.97
CA PRO A 190 20.80 -0.53 -5.79
C PRO A 190 22.15 0.07 -6.22
N SER A 191 22.14 1.12 -7.04
CA SER A 191 23.35 1.77 -7.56
C SER A 191 23.97 2.67 -6.50
N THR A 192 23.15 3.45 -5.79
CA THR A 192 23.59 4.36 -4.73
C THR A 192 23.53 3.72 -3.34
N LYS A 193 22.82 2.58 -3.20
CA LYS A 193 22.51 1.90 -1.93
C LYS A 193 21.73 2.77 -0.96
N THR A 194 20.90 3.65 -1.48
CA THR A 194 20.12 4.62 -0.69
C THR A 194 18.65 4.50 -1.01
N CYS A 195 17.86 4.97 -0.05
CA CYS A 195 16.56 5.56 -0.27
C CYS A 195 16.77 7.10 -0.27
#